data_AF-A0A967DA73-F1
#
_entry.id   AF-A0A967DA73-F1
#
_cell.length_a   1.000
_cell.length_b   1.000
_cell.length_c   1.000
_cell.angle_alpha   90.00
_cell.angle_beta   90.00
_cell.angle_gamma   90.00
#
_symmetry.space_group_name_H-M   'P 1'
#
loop_
_entity.id
_entity.type
_entity.pdbx_description
1 polymer ?
#
loop_
_entity_poly.entity_id
_entity_poly.type
_entity_poly.pdbx_seq_one_letter_code
_entity_poly.pdbx_strand_id
1 'polypeptide(L)'
;MQASPVQIRFLGMVDYQKAFDAMKRFTQDRSATTADEIWVLQHPPTYTLGQAGDPAHLLKPDTNIPLVPIDRGGQITYHGPGQVVVYLLLDLRRRRLFVRDLVNRIE
;
A
#
# COMPACT_ATOMS: atom_id res chain seq x y z
N MET A 1 -22.45 15.51 3.38
CA MET A 1 -21.72 15.23 4.64
C MET A 1 -20.25 15.53 4.39
N GLN A 2 -19.60 16.33 5.24
CA GLN A 2 -18.14 16.52 5.18
C GLN A 2 -17.46 15.18 5.52
N ALA A 3 -16.41 14.82 4.78
CA ALA A 3 -15.61 13.65 5.11
C ALA A 3 -14.91 13.87 6.46
N SER A 4 -14.93 12.87 7.34
CA SER A 4 -14.21 12.91 8.61
C SER A 4 -12.71 13.20 8.38
N PRO A 5 -12.03 13.85 9.36
CA PRO A 5 -10.58 14.06 9.28
C PRO A 5 -9.84 12.74 9.04
N VAL A 6 -8.86 12.78 8.14
CA VAL A 6 -7.96 11.64 7.87
C VAL A 6 -7.12 11.38 9.12
N GLN A 7 -7.02 10.11 9.52
CA GLN A 7 -6.12 9.70 10.60
C GLN A 7 -4.78 9.27 10.03
N ILE A 8 -3.68 9.77 10.58
CA ILE A 8 -2.33 9.34 10.20
C ILE A 8 -1.84 8.31 11.22
N ARG A 9 -1.39 7.16 10.74
CA ARG A 9 -0.85 6.06 11.55
C ARG A 9 0.64 5.88 11.23
N PHE A 10 1.49 6.01 12.24
CA PHE A 10 2.91 5.68 12.14
C PHE A 10 3.11 4.27 12.71
N LEU A 11 3.38 3.30 11.84
CA LEU A 11 3.41 1.88 12.23
C LEU A 11 4.84 1.34 12.41
N GLY A 12 5.86 2.11 12.05
CA GLY A 12 7.25 1.69 12.15
C GLY A 12 7.59 0.58 11.15
N MET A 13 8.32 -0.45 11.60
CA MET A 13 8.71 -1.60 10.78
C MET A 13 7.59 -2.66 10.81
N VAL A 14 7.04 -3.00 9.65
CA VAL A 14 5.94 -3.96 9.53
C VAL A 14 6.25 -5.00 8.46
N ASP A 15 5.99 -6.27 8.75
CA ASP A 15 6.04 -7.32 7.72
C ASP A 15 5.07 -7.01 6.56
N TYR A 16 5.51 -7.27 5.33
CA TYR A 16 4.76 -6.89 4.14
C TYR A 16 3.39 -7.59 4.08
N GLN A 17 3.35 -8.91 4.31
CA GLN A 17 2.12 -9.69 4.25
C GLN A 17 1.14 -9.24 5.33
N LYS A 18 1.62 -8.99 6.56
CA LYS A 18 0.79 -8.46 7.65
C LYS A 18 0.18 -7.10 7.31
N ALA A 19 0.97 -6.18 6.73
CA ALA A 19 0.46 -4.88 6.31
C ALA A 19 -0.59 -5.02 5.20
N PHE A 20 -0.33 -5.88 4.21
CA PHE A 20 -1.25 -6.15 3.12
C PHE A 20 -2.59 -6.72 3.60
N ASP A 21 -2.58 -7.73 4.46
CA ASP A 21 -3.78 -8.32 5.02
C ASP A 21 -4.56 -7.33 5.89
N ALA A 22 -3.84 -6.49 6.65
CA ALA A 22 -4.46 -5.43 7.43
C ALA A 22 -5.14 -4.37 6.54
N MET A 23 -4.52 -3.97 5.42
CA MET A 23 -5.13 -3.04 4.46
C MET A 23 -6.39 -3.63 3.83
N LYS A 24 -6.35 -4.91 3.45
CA LYS A 24 -7.52 -5.62 2.90
C LYS A 24 -8.64 -5.68 3.91
N ARG A 25 -8.35 -6.10 5.14
CA ARG A 25 -9.34 -6.17 6.22
C ARG A 25 -9.93 -4.80 6.53
N PHE A 26 -9.09 -3.78 6.69
CA PHE A 26 -9.54 -2.41 6.92
C PHE A 26 -10.51 -1.94 5.82
N THR A 27 -10.21 -2.27 4.56
CA THR A 27 -11.04 -1.87 3.42
C THR A 27 -12.34 -2.67 3.35
N GLN A 28 -12.32 -3.96 3.70
CA GLN A 28 -13.50 -4.83 3.72
C GLN A 28 -14.46 -4.51 4.87
N ASP A 29 -13.93 -4.25 6.06
CA ASP A 29 -14.69 -4.01 7.28
C ASP A 29 -15.20 -2.55 7.39
N ARG A 30 -14.82 -1.67 6.45
CA ARG A 30 -15.18 -0.25 6.53
C ARG A 30 -16.67 0.01 6.28
N SER A 31 -17.22 0.94 7.04
CA SER A 31 -18.57 1.48 6.85
C SER A 31 -18.52 2.92 6.35
N ALA A 32 -19.69 3.51 6.07
CA ALA A 32 -19.81 4.90 5.66
C ALA A 32 -19.22 5.90 6.68
N THR A 33 -19.12 5.52 7.95
CA THR A 33 -18.60 6.36 9.04
C THR A 33 -17.15 6.07 9.42
N THR A 34 -16.55 4.98 8.90
CA THR A 34 -15.14 4.67 9.14
C THR A 34 -14.26 5.81 8.64
N ALA A 35 -13.41 6.36 9.50
CA ALA A 35 -12.47 7.41 9.11
C ALA A 35 -11.47 6.87 8.08
N ASP A 36 -11.04 7.72 7.15
CA ASP A 36 -9.95 7.36 6.25
C ASP A 36 -8.62 7.36 7.00
N GLU A 37 -7.71 6.47 6.60
CA GLU A 37 -6.39 6.38 7.22
C GLU A 37 -5.27 6.54 6.20
N ILE A 38 -4.15 7.12 6.65
CA ILE A 38 -2.87 7.12 5.94
C ILE A 38 -1.88 6.38 6.83
N TRP A 39 -1.35 5.27 6.34
CA TRP A 39 -0.36 4.48 7.06
C TRP A 39 1.03 4.81 6.57
N VAL A 40 1.91 5.18 7.49
CA VAL A 40 3.31 5.51 7.25
C VAL A 40 4.16 4.47 7.96
N LEU A 41 4.95 3.73 7.19
CA LEU A 41 5.70 2.58 7.69
C LEU A 41 6.94 2.31 6.85
N GLN A 42 7.68 1.29 7.24
CA GLN A 42 8.77 0.69 6.46
C GLN A 42 8.61 -0.83 6.51
N HIS A 43 9.20 -1.54 5.54
CA HIS A 43 9.20 -3.00 5.50
C HIS A 43 10.59 -3.57 5.72
N PRO A 44 10.71 -4.79 6.29
CA PRO A 44 11.88 -5.62 6.07
C PRO A 44 12.10 -5.83 4.56
N PRO A 45 13.32 -6.20 4.13
CA PRO A 45 13.60 -6.48 2.72
C PRO A 45 12.53 -7.38 2.11
N THR A 46 11.84 -6.91 1.07
CA THR A 46 10.75 -7.62 0.39
C THR A 46 10.67 -7.19 -1.07
N TYR A 47 10.52 -8.15 -1.98
CA TYR A 47 10.11 -7.89 -3.35
C TYR A 47 8.61 -8.04 -3.49
N THR A 48 7.98 -7.18 -4.29
CA THR A 48 6.56 -7.30 -4.61
C THR A 48 6.32 -7.32 -6.11
N LEU A 49 5.45 -8.23 -6.57
CA LEU A 49 5.12 -8.40 -7.97
C LEU A 49 3.69 -7.89 -8.23
N GLY A 50 3.59 -6.76 -8.94
CA GLY A 50 2.29 -6.24 -9.38
C GLY A 50 1.63 -7.09 -10.47
N GLN A 51 0.37 -6.80 -10.79
CA GLN A 51 -0.44 -7.59 -11.73
C GLN A 51 0.13 -7.67 -13.15
N ALA A 52 0.88 -6.64 -13.57
CA ALA A 52 1.54 -6.60 -14.87
C ALA A 52 3.03 -7.00 -14.78
N GLY A 53 3.46 -7.55 -13.64
CA GLY A 53 4.82 -7.95 -13.40
C GLY A 53 5.14 -9.33 -13.96
N ASP A 54 6.30 -9.43 -14.62
CA ASP A 54 6.91 -10.70 -14.99
C ASP A 54 7.97 -11.07 -13.93
N PRO A 55 7.87 -12.24 -13.27
CA PRO A 55 8.93 -12.73 -12.38
C PRO A 55 10.32 -12.76 -13.03
N ALA A 56 10.42 -12.93 -14.35
CA ALA A 56 11.68 -12.93 -15.09
C ALA A 56 12.42 -11.58 -15.06
N HIS A 57 11.73 -10.49 -14.71
CA HIS A 57 12.36 -9.17 -14.54
C HIS A 57 13.18 -9.06 -13.25
N LEU A 58 13.15 -10.07 -12.37
CA LEU A 58 14.02 -10.14 -11.20
C LEU A 58 15.41 -10.65 -11.63
N LEU A 59 16.26 -9.74 -12.09
CA LEU A 59 17.55 -10.07 -12.72
C LEU A 59 18.53 -10.81 -11.79
N LYS A 60 18.42 -10.63 -10.47
CA LYS A 60 19.24 -11.30 -9.43
C LYS A 60 18.46 -11.40 -8.09
N PRO A 61 17.58 -12.39 -7.91
CA PRO A 61 16.88 -12.57 -6.64
C PRO A 61 17.88 -12.94 -5.53
N ASP A 62 17.92 -12.18 -4.44
CA ASP A 62 18.40 -12.75 -3.18
C ASP A 62 17.32 -13.72 -2.69
N THR A 63 17.65 -15.01 -2.60
CA THR A 63 16.70 -16.06 -2.19
C THR A 63 16.21 -15.90 -0.75
N ASN A 64 16.87 -15.05 0.05
CA ASN A 64 16.46 -14.76 1.42
C ASN A 64 15.41 -13.63 1.50
N ILE A 65 15.16 -12.92 0.40
CA ILE A 65 14.17 -11.85 0.33
C ILE A 65 12.87 -12.41 -0.27
N PRO A 66 11.72 -12.34 0.45
CA PRO A 66 10.47 -12.86 -0.07
C PRO A 66 10.01 -12.09 -1.30
N LEU A 67 9.44 -12.81 -2.28
CA LEU A 67 8.71 -12.26 -3.42
C LEU A 67 7.21 -12.45 -3.19
N VAL A 68 6.49 -11.35 -2.98
CA VAL A 68 5.05 -11.36 -2.67
C VAL A 68 4.24 -10.91 -3.89
N PRO A 69 3.39 -11.78 -4.47
CA PRO A 69 2.43 -11.39 -5.49
C PRO A 69 1.33 -10.49 -4.90
N ILE A 70 1.00 -9.40 -5.58
CA ILE A 70 0.01 -8.42 -5.10
C ILE A 70 -0.85 -7.87 -6.24
N ASP A 71 -1.94 -7.21 -5.86
CA ASP A 71 -2.97 -6.70 -6.76
C ASP A 71 -2.73 -5.25 -7.24
N ARG A 72 -1.57 -4.65 -6.96
CA ARG A 72 -1.23 -3.32 -7.48
C ARG A 72 -0.86 -3.36 -8.96
N GLY A 73 -1.07 -2.24 -9.64
CA GLY A 73 -0.53 -2.00 -10.98
C GLY A 73 1.01 -1.91 -10.99
N GLY A 74 1.59 -2.04 -12.18
CA GLY A 74 3.03 -1.94 -12.40
C GLY A 74 3.77 -3.27 -12.27
N GLN A 75 5.10 -3.21 -12.42
CA GLN A 75 5.99 -4.36 -12.44
C GLN A 75 6.47 -4.72 -11.02
N ILE A 76 7.64 -5.37 -10.93
CA ILE A 76 8.32 -5.69 -9.67
C ILE A 76 8.86 -4.42 -8.99
N THR A 77 8.85 -4.38 -7.66
CA THR A 77 9.57 -3.36 -6.88
C THR A 77 10.14 -3.94 -5.58
N TYR A 78 11.10 -3.25 -4.98
CA TYR A 78 11.73 -3.59 -3.72
C TYR A 78 11.31 -2.63 -2.60
N HIS A 79 11.10 -3.19 -1.41
CA HIS A 79 10.94 -2.46 -0.17
C HIS A 79 11.96 -2.91 0.87
N GLY A 80 12.43 -2.00 1.71
CA GLY A 80 13.39 -2.33 2.76
C GLY A 80 13.61 -1.20 3.78
N PRO A 81 14.44 -1.44 4.80
CA PRO A 81 14.76 -0.45 5.83
C PRO A 81 15.32 0.84 5.22
N GLY A 82 14.86 1.98 5.73
CA GLY A 82 15.19 3.32 5.24
C GLY A 82 14.21 3.86 4.18
N GLN A 83 13.38 3.00 3.56
CA GLN A 83 12.36 3.43 2.62
C GLN A 83 11.05 3.72 3.35
N VAL A 84 10.58 4.97 3.31
CA VAL A 84 9.24 5.33 3.78
C VAL A 84 8.20 4.86 2.77
N VAL A 85 7.28 4.01 3.22
CA VAL A 85 6.13 3.53 2.47
C VAL A 85 4.86 4.17 3.04
N VAL A 86 4.03 4.70 2.15
CA VAL A 86 2.77 5.37 2.51
C VAL A 86 1.60 4.66 1.84
N TYR A 87 0.67 4.15 2.64
CA TYR A 87 -0.58 3.56 2.15
C TYR A 87 -1.76 4.49 2.41
N LEU A 88 -2.43 4.91 1.33
CA LEU A 88 -3.57 5.82 1.37
C LEU A 88 -4.88 5.01 1.37
N LEU A 89 -5.43 4.75 2.56
CA LEU A 89 -6.66 3.98 2.74
C LEU A 89 -7.88 4.90 2.75
N LEU A 90 -8.16 5.46 1.58
CA LEU A 90 -9.17 6.51 1.38
C LEU A 90 -10.44 5.97 0.71
N ASP A 91 -11.60 6.39 1.19
CA ASP A 91 -12.85 6.30 0.43
C ASP A 91 -12.89 7.45 -0.59
N LEU A 92 -12.51 7.13 -1.83
CA LEU A 92 -12.45 8.11 -2.92
C LEU A 92 -13.83 8.67 -3.28
N ARG A 93 -14.89 7.88 -3.21
CA ARG A 93 -16.26 8.32 -3.53
C ARG A 93 -16.72 9.35 -2.51
N ARG A 94 -16.53 9.07 -1.22
CA ARG A 94 -16.87 10.01 -0.14
C ARG A 94 -16.08 11.31 -0.25
N ARG A 95 -14.83 11.24 -0.71
CA ARG A 95 -13.96 12.40 -0.93
C ARG A 95 -14.15 13.09 -2.28
N ARG A 96 -15.01 12.56 -3.16
CA ARG A 96 -15.21 13.06 -4.52
C ARG A 96 -13.89 13.15 -5.31
N LEU A 97 -13.05 12.13 -5.16
CA LEU A 97 -11.78 12.00 -5.87
C LEU A 97 -11.88 10.87 -6.89
N PHE A 98 -11.28 11.06 -8.06
CA PHE A 98 -10.98 9.96 -8.98
C PHE A 98 -9.56 9.44 -8.75
N VAL A 99 -9.30 8.21 -9.18
CA VAL A 99 -7.98 7.56 -9.01
C VAL A 99 -6.87 8.43 -9.64
N ARG A 100 -7.09 8.99 -10.83
CA ARG A 100 -6.10 9.86 -11.49
C ARG A 100 -5.83 11.14 -10.71
N ASP A 101 -6.87 11.75 -10.14
CA ASP A 101 -6.70 12.95 -9.31
C ASP A 101 -5.87 12.67 -8.07
N LEU A 102 -6.05 11.47 -7.48
CA LEU A 102 -5.25 11.05 -6.33
C LEU A 102 -3.79 10.86 -6.74
N VAL A 103 -3.52 10.14 -7.83
CA VAL A 103 -2.16 9.91 -8.34
C VAL A 103 -1.46 11.24 -8.63
N ASN A 104 -2.13 12.17 -9.33
CA ASN A 104 -1.59 13.50 -9.62
C ASN A 104 -1.33 14.38 -8.39
N ARG A 105 -1.85 14.02 -7.20
CA ARG A 105 -1.62 14.75 -5.96
C ARG A 105 -0.43 14.21 -5.16
N ILE A 106 0.01 13.00 -5.46
CA ILE A 106 1.11 12.32 -4.75
C ILE A 106 2.43 12.35 -5.53
N GLU A 107 2.40 12.71 -6.81
CA GLU A 107 3.53 12.89 -7.72
C GLU A 107 3.66 14.36 -8.12
#